data_AF-A0A2H0LLG3-F1
#
_entry.id   AF-A0A2H0LLG3-F1
#
_cell.length_a   1.000
_cell.length_b   1.000
_cell.length_c   1.000
_cell.angle_alpha   90.00
_cell.angle_beta   90.00
_cell.angle_gamma   90.00
#
_symmetry.space_group_name_H-M   'P 1'
#
loop_
_entity.id
_entity.type
_entity.pdbx_description
1 polymer ?
#
loop_
_entity_poly.entity_id
_entity_poly.type
_entity_poly.pdbx_seq_one_letter_code
_entity_poly.pdbx_strand_id
1 'polypeptide(L)'
;MISSKPSFSHQKKNRIAIQPPATSQATSHYPLTAYLDLIAYGLIVGLMAGYACWMSDFAEIHTPLSLLPFPVFIGEWVLGGLFILAVIKFFYQRSRIHWRVGLFGLFLLFILLKALYGYKAHGALSFRHAAFFYYYCYGVFAYYFYNPHWLKSPRDKQILTALLFVIACFLVRSYYLFPLLMVIAALLARQSRIGQITLGLFVIFLFPFHTMLHTSRSALIAIAGSMLFLAFSFVGIMVKIAKRWSILIISLLILSLGLVFVKMDDSIKQRVSSIGHLHELVYIYQLLLVESNKRLEHYEPTYYPVRLYSSNDTSDISPDQNKKYYTKSYQDLLTQTNGRDPSEIKLTDLPVPINHLIERGNADHQFAYGFSTMIWRLFLWTDMLDDLKDLVLQNPMKSIIGFDFGKVLRSKRQEVLIMAFPERTGWQEPHNSILHVIYRSGFTGFLFICLFCWLFIRTLKLALKRRLIAGLFLLGACFYWILFSLTLVMFELPYYAVFFWSLAGITVAYIRGAVNGEYA
;
A
#
# COMPACT_ATOMS: atom_id res chain seq x y z
N MET A 1 36.21 -60.09 -22.73
CA MET A 1 36.24 -58.89 -21.87
C MET A 1 34.81 -58.50 -21.53
N ILE A 2 34.31 -58.92 -20.36
CA ILE A 2 32.99 -58.55 -19.84
C ILE A 2 33.24 -57.84 -18.51
N SER A 3 32.97 -56.53 -18.50
CA SER A 3 33.15 -55.64 -17.34
C SER A 3 31.95 -55.79 -16.39
N SER A 4 32.15 -56.45 -15.25
CA SER A 4 31.19 -56.57 -14.17
C SER A 4 31.01 -55.25 -13.43
N LYS A 5 29.76 -54.79 -13.29
CA LYS A 5 29.39 -53.66 -12.42
C LYS A 5 29.44 -54.10 -10.95
N PRO A 6 29.95 -53.27 -10.03
CA PRO A 6 29.94 -53.57 -8.61
C PRO A 6 28.52 -53.43 -8.05
N SER A 7 28.06 -54.47 -7.33
CA SER A 7 26.81 -54.43 -6.58
C SER A 7 27.04 -53.68 -5.26
N PHE A 8 26.40 -52.52 -5.13
CA PHE A 8 26.32 -51.83 -3.84
C PHE A 8 25.27 -52.55 -2.98
N SER A 9 25.74 -53.33 -2.01
CA SER A 9 24.89 -53.94 -0.98
C SER A 9 24.35 -52.84 -0.05
N HIS A 10 23.02 -52.77 0.06
CA HIS A 10 22.34 -51.92 1.03
C HIS A 10 22.58 -52.46 2.44
N GLN A 11 23.59 -51.96 3.13
CA GLN A 11 23.68 -52.09 4.59
C GLN A 11 22.48 -51.36 5.22
N LYS A 12 21.49 -52.13 5.68
CA LYS A 12 20.46 -51.69 6.62
C LYS A 12 21.17 -51.20 7.90
N LYS A 13 21.33 -49.88 8.05
CA LYS A 13 21.68 -49.26 9.33
C LYS A 13 20.58 -49.62 10.32
N ASN A 14 20.86 -50.56 11.23
CA ASN A 14 20.07 -50.81 12.43
C ASN A 14 20.01 -49.49 13.22
N ARG A 15 18.88 -48.78 13.10
CA ARG A 15 18.55 -47.67 13.99
C ARG A 15 18.30 -48.29 15.36
N ILE A 16 19.31 -48.22 16.23
CA ILE A 16 19.14 -48.40 17.66
C ILE A 16 18.04 -47.42 18.09
N ALA A 17 16.90 -47.95 18.54
CA ALA A 17 15.81 -47.18 19.08
C ALA A 17 16.30 -46.56 20.40
N ILE A 18 16.84 -45.35 20.31
CA ILE A 18 17.11 -44.51 21.48
C ILE A 18 15.74 -44.24 22.10
N GLN A 19 15.45 -44.86 23.24
CA GLN A 19 14.27 -44.54 24.04
C GLN A 19 14.30 -43.03 24.30
N PRO A 20 13.24 -42.28 23.96
CA PRO A 20 13.19 -40.86 24.26
C PRO A 20 13.34 -40.70 25.78
N PRO A 21 14.25 -39.83 26.25
CA PRO A 21 14.43 -39.61 27.69
C PRO A 21 13.08 -39.26 28.31
N ALA A 22 12.77 -39.92 29.44
CA ALA A 22 11.53 -39.75 30.17
C ALA A 22 11.21 -38.26 30.28
N THR A 23 10.11 -37.85 29.65
CA THR A 23 9.64 -36.47 29.62
C THR A 23 9.26 -36.07 31.04
N SER A 24 10.22 -35.52 31.79
CA SER A 24 9.95 -34.81 33.02
C SER A 24 8.86 -33.78 32.69
N GLN A 25 7.74 -33.86 33.41
CA GLN A 25 6.63 -32.93 33.32
C GLN A 25 7.12 -31.53 33.71
N ALA A 26 7.78 -30.85 32.77
CA ALA A 26 8.11 -29.45 32.90
C ALA A 26 6.77 -28.71 32.87
N THR A 27 6.33 -28.27 34.04
CA THR A 27 5.22 -27.33 34.20
C THR A 27 5.33 -26.25 33.15
N SER A 28 4.34 -26.21 32.26
CA SER A 28 4.34 -25.45 31.00
C SER A 28 4.20 -23.96 31.26
N HIS A 29 5.16 -23.34 31.93
CA HIS A 29 5.28 -21.90 31.94
C HIS A 29 5.55 -21.46 30.50
N TYR A 30 4.56 -20.80 29.89
CA TYR A 30 4.77 -20.14 28.62
C TYR A 30 5.97 -19.20 28.79
N PRO A 31 7.02 -19.32 27.97
CA PRO A 31 8.16 -18.44 28.09
C PRO A 31 7.69 -17.00 27.87
N LEU A 32 8.26 -16.04 28.61
CA LEU A 32 7.92 -14.61 28.50
C LEU A 32 7.81 -14.14 27.04
N THR A 33 8.65 -14.67 26.15
CA THR A 33 8.62 -14.38 24.70
C THR A 33 7.28 -14.66 24.04
N ALA A 34 6.57 -15.72 24.43
CA ALA A 34 5.26 -16.04 23.87
C ALA A 34 4.19 -15.01 24.24
N TYR A 35 4.28 -14.44 25.45
CA TYR A 35 3.41 -13.34 25.87
C TYR A 35 3.74 -12.04 25.14
N LEU A 36 5.03 -11.72 24.99
CA LEU A 36 5.46 -10.54 24.23
C LEU A 36 4.99 -10.62 22.78
N ASP A 37 5.16 -11.78 22.15
CA ASP A 37 4.65 -12.06 20.82
C ASP A 37 3.13 -11.82 20.77
N LEU A 38 2.37 -12.33 21.74
CA LEU A 38 0.91 -12.29 21.72
C LEU A 38 0.40 -10.85 21.85
N ILE A 39 1.00 -10.08 22.75
CA ILE A 39 0.67 -8.66 22.93
C ILE A 39 1.00 -7.89 21.64
N ALA A 40 2.20 -8.07 21.08
CA ALA A 40 2.61 -7.38 19.87
C ALA A 40 1.71 -7.72 18.67
N TYR A 41 1.37 -9.00 18.50
CA TYR A 41 0.48 -9.44 17.43
C TYR A 41 -0.95 -8.94 17.64
N GLY A 42 -1.43 -8.92 18.88
CA GLY A 42 -2.72 -8.31 19.25
C GLY A 42 -2.77 -6.82 18.89
N LEU A 43 -1.70 -6.07 19.16
CA LEU A 43 -1.58 -4.66 18.77
C LEU A 43 -1.61 -4.49 17.24
N ILE A 44 -0.86 -5.31 16.50
CA ILE A 44 -0.82 -5.25 15.03
C ILE A 44 -2.19 -5.58 14.44
N VAL A 45 -2.82 -6.69 14.86
CA VAL A 45 -4.13 -7.11 14.35
C VAL A 45 -5.22 -6.13 14.75
N GLY A 46 -5.19 -5.63 15.99
CA GLY A 46 -6.12 -4.60 16.48
C GLY A 46 -6.02 -3.32 15.66
N LEU A 47 -4.80 -2.85 15.38
CA LEU A 47 -4.56 -1.69 14.52
C LEU A 47 -5.07 -1.94 13.09
N MET A 48 -4.76 -3.10 12.49
CA MET A 48 -5.25 -3.48 11.16
C MET A 48 -6.79 -3.52 11.10
N ALA A 49 -7.44 -4.08 12.12
CA ALA A 49 -8.89 -4.11 12.23
C ALA A 49 -9.47 -2.70 12.38
N GLY A 50 -8.82 -1.85 13.17
CA GLY A 50 -9.18 -0.45 13.35
C GLY A 50 -9.21 0.31 12.03
N TYR A 51 -8.12 0.22 11.25
CA TYR A 51 -8.03 0.80 9.91
C TYR A 51 -9.08 0.23 8.95
N ALA A 52 -9.38 -1.07 9.03
CA ALA A 52 -10.33 -1.72 8.15
C ALA A 52 -11.78 -1.29 8.39
N CYS A 53 -12.15 -1.02 9.64
CA CYS A 53 -13.51 -0.68 10.04
C CYS A 53 -13.77 0.84 9.98
N TRP A 54 -12.82 1.66 10.44
CA TRP A 54 -13.03 3.09 10.67
C TRP A 54 -12.15 4.02 9.82
N MET A 55 -11.27 3.50 8.96
CA MET A 55 -10.47 4.28 8.00
C MET A 55 -9.70 5.48 8.63
N SER A 56 -9.92 6.68 8.09
CA SER A 56 -9.37 7.96 8.51
C SER A 56 -9.74 8.28 9.94
N ASP A 57 -10.97 8.00 10.36
CA ASP A 57 -11.45 8.36 11.70
C ASP A 57 -10.60 7.68 12.79
N PHE A 58 -10.20 6.43 12.55
CA PHE A 58 -9.28 5.72 13.45
C PHE A 58 -7.83 6.17 13.26
N ALA A 59 -7.39 6.40 12.02
CA ALA A 59 -6.05 6.87 11.72
C ALA A 59 -5.75 8.25 12.34
N GLU A 60 -6.79 9.08 12.48
CA GLU A 60 -6.73 10.44 13.01
C GLU A 60 -6.82 10.49 14.53
N ILE A 61 -7.06 9.36 15.22
CA ILE A 61 -6.94 9.32 16.68
C ILE A 61 -5.52 9.70 17.07
N HIS A 62 -5.39 10.80 17.81
CA HIS A 62 -4.10 11.33 18.19
C HIS A 62 -4.11 11.92 19.60
N THR A 63 -2.92 12.04 20.18
CA THR A 63 -2.72 12.76 21.43
C THR A 63 -1.76 13.93 21.21
N PRO A 64 -2.12 15.15 21.63
CA PRO A 64 -1.18 16.25 21.67
C PRO A 64 -0.19 16.03 22.83
N LEU A 65 1.10 16.15 22.55
CA LEU A 65 2.14 16.11 23.58
C LEU A 65 2.64 17.53 23.80
N SER A 66 2.71 17.99 25.05
CA SER A 66 3.16 19.36 25.38
C SER A 66 4.58 19.70 24.88
N LEU A 67 5.41 18.67 24.69
CA LEU A 67 6.79 18.81 24.21
C LEU A 67 6.90 18.84 22.67
N LEU A 68 5.86 18.45 21.94
CA LEU A 68 5.87 18.38 20.48
C LEU A 68 4.85 19.37 19.90
N PRO A 69 5.23 20.21 18.92
CA PRO A 69 4.29 21.13 18.28
C PRO A 69 3.35 20.43 17.28
N PHE A 70 3.23 19.10 17.36
CA PHE A 70 2.43 18.28 16.46
C PHE A 70 1.84 17.08 17.21
N PRO A 71 0.69 16.57 16.76
CA PRO A 71 0.04 15.43 17.37
C PRO A 71 0.77 14.11 17.05
N VAL A 72 0.71 13.15 17.97
CA VAL A 72 1.18 11.77 17.76
C VAL A 72 -0.05 10.88 17.53
N PHE A 73 -0.15 10.24 16.36
CA PHE A 73 -1.32 9.41 16.03
C PHE A 73 -1.21 8.01 16.63
N ILE A 74 -2.34 7.30 16.65
CA ILE A 74 -2.43 5.94 17.18
C ILE A 74 -1.44 4.98 16.50
N GLY A 75 -1.18 5.19 15.21
CA GLY A 75 -0.18 4.44 14.46
C GLY A 75 1.23 4.67 15.01
N GLU A 76 1.63 5.87 15.38
CA GLU A 76 2.95 6.10 15.97
C GLU A 76 3.05 5.52 17.37
N TRP A 77 1.99 5.61 18.18
CA TRP A 77 1.96 5.02 19.53
C TRP A 77 2.11 3.50 19.49
N VAL A 78 1.35 2.83 18.63
CA VAL A 78 1.45 1.37 18.47
C VAL A 78 2.84 0.99 17.97
N LEU A 79 3.40 1.74 17.02
CA LEU A 79 4.75 1.50 16.52
C LEU A 79 5.82 1.61 17.62
N GLY A 80 5.73 2.66 18.46
CA GLY A 80 6.60 2.84 19.63
C GLY A 80 6.48 1.68 20.62
N GLY A 81 5.24 1.23 20.90
CA GLY A 81 4.98 0.06 21.73
C GLY A 81 5.61 -1.22 21.17
N LEU A 82 5.46 -1.48 19.88
CA LEU A 82 6.07 -2.63 19.20
C LEU A 82 7.61 -2.59 19.26
N PHE A 83 8.21 -1.42 19.13
CA PHE A 83 9.65 -1.25 19.27
C PHE A 83 10.12 -1.59 20.69
N ILE A 84 9.44 -1.10 21.73
CA ILE A 84 9.74 -1.41 23.13
C ILE A 84 9.66 -2.93 23.38
N LEU A 85 8.57 -3.57 22.94
CA LEU A 85 8.40 -5.02 23.06
C LEU A 85 9.53 -5.78 22.33
N ALA A 86 10.01 -5.25 21.20
CA ALA A 86 11.03 -5.91 20.40
C ALA A 86 12.38 -5.84 21.10
N VAL A 87 12.69 -4.71 21.71
CA VAL A 87 13.89 -4.51 22.54
C VAL A 87 13.86 -5.43 23.76
N ILE A 88 12.74 -5.50 24.49
CA ILE A 88 12.57 -6.41 25.64
C ILE A 88 12.78 -7.87 25.20
N LYS A 89 12.13 -8.30 24.12
CA LYS A 89 12.26 -9.66 23.58
C LYS A 89 13.71 -9.95 23.16
N PHE A 90 14.38 -9.00 22.51
CA PHE A 90 15.76 -9.12 22.07
C PHE A 90 16.72 -9.36 23.24
N PHE A 91 16.62 -8.55 24.31
CA PHE A 91 17.45 -8.70 25.51
C PHE A 91 17.14 -9.99 26.27
N TYR A 92 15.86 -10.35 26.41
CA TYR A 92 15.45 -11.57 27.09
C TYR A 92 15.98 -12.83 26.41
N GLN A 93 15.95 -12.87 25.07
CA GLN A 93 16.46 -14.01 24.30
C GLN A 93 17.99 -14.10 24.27
N ARG A 94 18.71 -13.07 24.73
CA ARG A 94 20.17 -12.92 24.59
C ARG A 94 20.64 -13.20 23.15
N SER A 95 19.81 -12.81 22.18
CA SER A 95 20.06 -13.07 20.77
C SER A 95 21.30 -12.29 20.32
N ARG A 96 22.23 -12.96 19.63
CA ARG A 96 23.33 -12.24 18.98
C ARG A 96 22.76 -11.31 17.90
N ILE A 97 23.26 -10.07 17.83
CA ILE A 97 22.88 -9.14 16.76
C ILE A 97 23.31 -9.74 15.43
N HIS A 98 22.35 -10.25 14.66
CA HIS A 98 22.61 -10.70 13.31
C HIS A 98 22.81 -9.49 12.41
N TRP A 99 23.69 -9.56 11.41
CA TRP A 99 23.98 -8.44 10.50
C TRP A 99 22.73 -7.83 9.83
N ARG A 100 21.64 -8.60 9.68
CA ARG A 100 20.36 -8.12 9.11
C ARG A 100 19.64 -7.16 10.06
N VAL A 101 19.72 -7.43 11.37
CA VAL A 101 19.21 -6.54 12.42
C VAL A 101 20.05 -5.26 12.43
N GLY A 102 21.38 -5.38 12.30
CA GLY A 102 22.27 -4.23 12.17
C GLY A 102 21.94 -3.36 10.95
N LEU A 103 21.72 -3.97 9.78
CA LEU A 103 21.33 -3.26 8.56
C LEU A 103 19.98 -2.54 8.71
N PHE A 104 19.01 -3.19 9.35
CA PHE A 104 17.72 -2.58 9.68
C PHE A 104 17.87 -1.40 10.65
N GLY A 105 18.68 -1.55 11.69
CA GLY A 105 19.00 -0.48 12.64
C GLY A 105 19.68 0.72 11.95
N LEU A 106 20.61 0.46 11.02
CA LEU A 106 21.26 1.51 10.22
C LEU A 106 20.24 2.27 9.35
N PHE A 107 19.28 1.55 8.76
CA PHE A 107 18.22 2.16 7.98
C PHE A 107 17.27 3.03 8.84
N LEU A 108 16.89 2.56 10.03
CA LEU A 108 16.13 3.36 10.98
C LEU A 108 16.89 4.61 11.42
N LEU A 109 18.18 4.45 11.72
CA LEU A 109 19.05 5.56 12.08
C LEU A 109 19.11 6.59 10.94
N PHE A 110 19.24 6.16 9.69
CA PHE A 110 19.20 7.05 8.53
C PHE A 110 17.92 7.88 8.47
N ILE A 111 16.75 7.24 8.61
CA ILE A 111 15.46 7.94 8.57
C ILE A 111 15.32 8.91 9.74
N LEU A 112 15.73 8.50 10.94
CA LEU A 112 15.68 9.34 12.14
C LEU A 112 16.57 10.58 11.99
N LEU A 113 17.84 10.39 11.60
CA LEU A 113 18.78 11.48 11.38
C LEU A 113 18.26 12.45 10.33
N LYS A 114 17.69 11.93 9.23
CA LYS A 114 17.12 12.76 8.18
C LYS A 114 15.87 13.51 8.64
N ALA A 115 15.00 12.88 9.44
CA ALA A 115 13.81 13.52 10.00
C ALA A 115 14.18 14.64 10.98
N LEU A 116 15.16 14.41 11.86
CA LEU A 116 15.66 15.41 12.82
C LEU A 116 16.35 16.58 12.12
N TYR A 117 17.19 16.30 11.13
CA TYR A 117 17.81 17.34 10.30
C TYR A 117 16.75 18.17 9.58
N GLY A 118 15.79 17.50 8.94
CA GLY A 118 14.65 18.14 8.29
C GLY A 118 13.78 18.93 9.25
N TYR A 119 13.59 18.46 10.49
CA TYR A 119 12.78 19.13 11.51
C TYR A 119 13.40 20.48 11.89
N LYS A 120 14.71 20.51 12.08
CA LYS A 120 15.45 21.74 12.36
C LYS A 120 15.30 22.77 11.24
N ALA A 121 15.26 22.32 9.98
CA ALA A 121 15.19 23.20 8.82
C ALA A 121 13.76 23.61 8.40
N HIS A 122 12.79 22.71 8.59
CA HIS A 122 11.47 22.80 7.96
C HIS A 122 10.29 22.45 8.88
N GLY A 123 10.54 22.18 10.16
CA GLY A 123 9.52 21.88 11.15
C GLY A 123 8.88 20.49 11.01
N ALA A 124 7.68 20.33 11.57
CA ALA A 124 7.01 19.04 11.77
C ALA A 124 6.77 18.22 10.48
N LEU A 125 6.82 18.87 9.31
CA LEU A 125 6.70 18.23 8.00
C LEU A 125 7.72 17.12 7.76
N SER A 126 8.89 17.24 8.39
CA SER A 126 9.92 16.22 8.28
C SER A 126 9.50 14.87 8.85
N PHE A 127 8.75 14.85 9.95
CA PHE A 127 8.28 13.62 10.58
C PHE A 127 7.18 12.95 9.76
N ARG A 128 6.31 13.72 9.11
CA ARG A 128 5.34 13.16 8.16
C ARG A 128 6.04 12.54 6.95
N HIS A 129 7.10 13.17 6.43
CA HIS A 129 7.89 12.56 5.36
C HIS A 129 8.64 11.31 5.83
N ALA A 130 9.07 11.27 7.09
CA ALA A 130 9.66 10.08 7.68
C ALA A 130 8.67 8.90 7.80
N ALA A 131 7.37 9.18 7.94
CA ALA A 131 6.31 8.17 8.02
C ALA A 131 6.25 7.24 6.81
N PHE A 132 6.47 7.77 5.60
CA PHE A 132 6.54 6.96 4.38
C PHE A 132 7.57 5.85 4.46
N PHE A 133 8.63 6.11 5.23
CA PHE A 133 9.66 5.15 5.47
C PHE A 133 9.22 4.30 6.66
N TYR A 134 9.12 4.81 7.88
CA TYR A 134 8.99 3.94 9.06
C TYR A 134 7.78 3.00 9.06
N TYR A 135 6.74 3.19 8.24
CA TYR A 135 5.67 2.19 8.11
C TYR A 135 6.15 0.78 7.70
N TYR A 136 7.31 0.61 7.05
CA TYR A 136 7.87 -0.73 6.81
C TYR A 136 8.18 -1.48 8.12
N CYS A 137 8.38 -0.75 9.22
CA CYS A 137 8.68 -1.35 10.52
C CYS A 137 7.53 -2.24 10.98
N TYR A 138 6.29 -1.91 10.60
CA TYR A 138 5.15 -2.77 10.85
C TYR A 138 5.33 -4.15 10.23
N GLY A 139 5.87 -4.24 9.01
CA GLY A 139 6.17 -5.52 8.39
C GLY A 139 7.31 -6.27 9.08
N VAL A 140 8.34 -5.56 9.55
CA VAL A 140 9.44 -6.18 10.30
C VAL A 140 8.98 -6.68 11.66
N PHE A 141 8.19 -5.91 12.39
CA PHE A 141 7.61 -6.33 13.67
C PHE A 141 6.60 -7.45 13.50
N ALA A 142 5.71 -7.35 12.51
CA ALA A 142 4.79 -8.43 12.18
C ALA A 142 5.55 -9.71 11.86
N TYR A 143 6.67 -9.64 11.14
CA TYR A 143 7.55 -10.78 10.91
C TYR A 143 8.23 -11.30 12.20
N TYR A 144 8.75 -10.40 13.03
CA TYR A 144 9.54 -10.74 14.23
C TYR A 144 8.71 -11.31 15.39
N PHE A 145 7.47 -10.84 15.55
CA PHE A 145 6.54 -11.31 16.57
C PHE A 145 5.59 -12.39 16.07
N TYR A 146 5.65 -12.75 14.79
CA TYR A 146 4.81 -13.82 14.28
C TYR A 146 5.14 -15.14 14.99
N ASN A 147 4.15 -15.70 15.69
CA ASN A 147 4.26 -17.02 16.30
C ASN A 147 3.31 -18.01 15.62
N PRO A 148 3.83 -19.05 14.95
CA PRO A 148 3.02 -20.04 14.26
C PRO A 148 2.10 -20.85 15.19
N HIS A 149 2.40 -20.86 16.49
CA HIS A 149 1.79 -21.74 17.45
C HIS A 149 0.46 -21.24 18.05
N TRP A 150 0.12 -19.96 17.90
CA TRP A 150 -1.16 -19.44 18.41
C TRP A 150 -2.38 -19.99 17.68
N LEU A 151 -2.21 -20.39 16.43
CA LEU A 151 -3.27 -20.98 15.62
C LEU A 151 -2.99 -22.47 15.41
N LYS A 152 -2.58 -23.18 16.48
CA LYS A 152 -2.39 -24.64 16.46
C LYS A 152 -3.73 -25.36 16.41
N SER A 153 -4.64 -25.01 17.33
CA SER A 153 -5.91 -25.71 17.45
C SER A 153 -6.79 -25.45 16.21
N PRO A 154 -7.40 -26.49 15.63
CA PRO A 154 -8.43 -26.32 14.61
C PRO A 154 -9.56 -25.40 15.07
N ARG A 155 -9.91 -25.46 16.37
CA ARG A 155 -10.94 -24.60 16.98
C ARG A 155 -10.57 -23.12 16.92
N ASP A 156 -9.33 -22.77 17.27
CA ASP A 156 -8.86 -21.38 17.25
C ASP A 156 -8.88 -20.81 15.83
N LYS A 157 -8.48 -21.62 14.85
CA LYS A 157 -8.58 -21.26 13.42
C LYS A 157 -10.04 -21.02 13.01
N GLN A 158 -10.97 -21.87 13.43
CA GLN A 158 -12.39 -21.72 13.11
C GLN A 158 -12.99 -20.46 13.75
N ILE A 159 -12.72 -20.22 15.03
CA ILE A 159 -13.17 -19.01 15.74
C ILE A 159 -12.62 -17.76 15.05
N LEU A 160 -11.32 -17.74 14.76
CA LEU A 160 -10.70 -16.61 14.07
C LEU A 160 -11.30 -16.43 12.67
N THR A 161 -11.50 -17.49 11.90
CA THR A 161 -12.11 -17.36 10.57
C THR A 161 -13.55 -16.85 10.65
N ALA A 162 -14.36 -17.35 11.60
CA ALA A 162 -15.73 -16.86 11.80
C ALA A 162 -15.75 -15.38 12.21
N LEU A 163 -14.87 -14.96 13.11
CA LEU A 163 -14.74 -13.57 13.51
C LEU A 163 -14.35 -12.67 12.33
N LEU A 164 -13.33 -13.06 11.56
CA LEU A 164 -12.91 -12.30 10.37
C LEU A 164 -14.01 -12.25 9.31
N PHE A 165 -14.83 -13.30 9.19
CA PHE A 165 -15.97 -13.31 8.29
C PHE A 165 -17.07 -12.33 8.74
N VAL A 166 -17.42 -12.31 10.03
CA VAL A 166 -18.37 -11.33 10.58
C VAL A 166 -17.87 -9.91 10.33
N ILE A 167 -16.58 -9.65 10.61
CA ILE A 167 -15.95 -8.37 10.32
C ILE A 167 -16.07 -8.02 8.82
N ALA A 168 -15.76 -8.97 7.93
CA ALA A 168 -15.85 -8.80 6.48
C ALA A 168 -17.26 -8.45 5.99
N CYS A 169 -18.30 -9.07 6.57
CA CYS A 169 -19.68 -8.87 6.15
C CYS A 169 -20.29 -7.55 6.64
N PHE A 170 -19.93 -7.09 7.85
CA PHE A 170 -20.69 -6.03 8.52
C PHE A 170 -19.90 -4.74 8.77
N LEU A 171 -18.58 -4.83 8.94
CA LEU A 171 -17.79 -3.72 9.46
C LEU A 171 -16.79 -3.17 8.44
N VAL A 172 -16.42 -3.98 7.46
CA VAL A 172 -15.30 -3.68 6.56
C VAL A 172 -15.75 -2.89 5.34
N ARG A 173 -15.01 -1.82 5.05
CA ARG A 173 -15.16 -1.03 3.83
C ARG A 173 -14.75 -1.84 2.59
N SER A 174 -15.36 -1.54 1.44
CA SER A 174 -15.31 -2.38 0.24
C SER A 174 -13.89 -2.70 -0.29
N TYR A 175 -12.92 -1.80 -0.16
CA TYR A 175 -11.55 -2.02 -0.67
C TYR A 175 -10.65 -2.84 0.30
N TYR A 176 -11.04 -3.06 1.56
CA TYR A 176 -10.37 -4.01 2.47
C TYR A 176 -10.91 -5.45 2.35
N LEU A 177 -12.08 -5.60 1.74
CA LEU A 177 -12.82 -6.86 1.70
C LEU A 177 -12.05 -7.97 0.97
N PHE A 178 -11.42 -7.67 -0.16
CA PHE A 178 -10.64 -8.66 -0.92
C PHE A 178 -9.39 -9.15 -0.17
N PRO A 179 -8.52 -8.29 0.38
CA PRO A 179 -7.42 -8.73 1.23
C PRO A 179 -7.88 -9.58 2.42
N LEU A 180 -8.97 -9.19 3.09
CA LEU A 180 -9.51 -9.93 4.22
C LEU A 180 -10.01 -11.32 3.80
N LEU A 181 -10.68 -11.41 2.65
CA LEU A 181 -11.04 -12.68 2.04
C LEU A 181 -9.84 -13.59 1.80
N MET A 182 -8.74 -13.03 1.31
CA MET A 182 -7.54 -13.80 1.06
C MET A 182 -6.91 -14.30 2.37
N VAL A 183 -7.00 -13.54 3.46
CA VAL A 183 -6.62 -14.01 4.80
C VAL A 183 -7.55 -15.13 5.28
N ILE A 184 -8.86 -14.99 5.10
CA ILE A 184 -9.85 -16.04 5.40
C ILE A 184 -9.56 -17.32 4.59
N ALA A 185 -9.31 -17.20 3.29
CA ALA A 185 -8.95 -18.30 2.41
C ALA A 185 -7.63 -18.97 2.82
N ALA A 186 -6.64 -18.19 3.27
CA ALA A 186 -5.39 -18.72 3.80
C ALA A 186 -5.60 -19.53 5.09
N LEU A 187 -6.46 -19.07 6.00
CA LEU A 187 -6.81 -19.81 7.21
C LEU A 187 -7.58 -21.09 6.88
N LEU A 188 -8.56 -21.00 5.97
CA LEU A 188 -9.34 -22.12 5.43
C LEU A 188 -8.46 -23.22 4.87
N ALA A 189 -7.50 -22.86 4.02
CA ALA A 189 -6.56 -23.80 3.40
C ALA A 189 -5.71 -24.58 4.43
N ARG A 190 -5.70 -24.18 5.70
CA ARG A 190 -5.01 -24.85 6.82
C ARG A 190 -5.94 -25.63 7.74
N GLN A 191 -7.23 -25.71 7.45
CA GLN A 191 -8.20 -26.52 8.18
C GLN A 191 -8.30 -27.94 7.60
N SER A 192 -9.03 -28.82 8.29
CA SER A 192 -9.36 -30.16 7.79
C SER A 192 -10.21 -30.08 6.52
N ARG A 193 -10.25 -31.16 5.71
CA ARG A 193 -11.04 -31.19 4.47
C ARG A 193 -12.51 -30.83 4.68
N ILE A 194 -13.12 -31.31 5.77
CA ILE A 194 -14.51 -30.99 6.12
C ILE A 194 -14.64 -29.50 6.44
N GLY A 195 -13.73 -28.96 7.28
CA GLY A 195 -13.71 -27.52 7.57
C GLY A 195 -13.54 -26.67 6.32
N GLN A 196 -12.69 -27.08 5.38
CA GLN A 196 -12.51 -26.41 4.08
C GLN A 196 -13.80 -26.38 3.25
N ILE A 197 -14.51 -27.51 3.16
CA ILE A 197 -15.74 -27.60 2.36
C ILE A 197 -16.85 -26.80 3.02
N THR A 198 -17.12 -27.01 4.31
CA THR A 198 -18.22 -26.35 5.02
C THR A 198 -18.07 -24.83 4.99
N LEU A 199 -16.87 -24.34 5.34
CA LEU A 199 -16.62 -22.91 5.41
C LEU A 199 -16.33 -22.30 4.03
N GLY A 200 -15.87 -23.08 3.05
CA GLY A 200 -15.81 -22.68 1.64
C GLY A 200 -17.20 -22.46 1.03
N LEU A 201 -18.14 -23.37 1.28
CA LEU A 201 -19.54 -23.18 0.88
C LEU A 201 -20.15 -21.96 1.59
N PHE A 202 -19.91 -21.81 2.89
CA PHE A 202 -20.39 -20.66 3.66
C PHE A 202 -19.89 -19.33 3.08
N VAL A 203 -18.61 -19.23 2.71
CA VAL A 203 -18.07 -18.06 2.01
C VAL A 203 -18.78 -17.88 0.67
N ILE A 204 -18.91 -18.91 -0.16
CA ILE A 204 -19.58 -18.76 -1.47
C ILE A 204 -21.02 -18.24 -1.35
N PHE A 205 -21.78 -18.70 -0.35
CA PHE A 205 -23.21 -18.36 -0.24
C PHE A 205 -23.50 -17.05 0.50
N LEU A 206 -22.70 -16.68 1.50
CA LEU A 206 -22.95 -15.50 2.33
C LEU A 206 -22.05 -14.32 2.01
N PHE A 207 -21.18 -14.45 1.00
CA PHE A 207 -20.22 -13.40 0.70
C PHE A 207 -20.88 -12.20 0.03
N PRO A 208 -20.57 -10.96 0.48
CA PRO A 208 -21.10 -9.74 -0.12
C PRO A 208 -20.40 -9.40 -1.45
N PHE A 209 -20.58 -10.27 -2.47
CA PHE A 209 -20.06 -10.05 -3.83
C PHE A 209 -20.49 -8.70 -4.39
N HIS A 210 -21.74 -8.31 -4.10
CA HIS A 210 -22.27 -7.01 -4.47
C HIS A 210 -21.40 -5.87 -3.91
N THR A 211 -21.10 -5.86 -2.60
CA THR A 211 -20.25 -4.84 -1.97
C THR A 211 -18.83 -4.82 -2.56
N MET A 212 -18.29 -5.99 -2.91
CA MET A 212 -16.97 -6.08 -3.54
C MET A 212 -16.96 -5.49 -4.96
N LEU A 213 -18.05 -5.62 -5.70
CA LEU A 213 -18.20 -5.08 -7.06
C LEU A 213 -18.56 -3.58 -7.05
N HIS A 214 -19.27 -3.10 -6.04
CA HIS A 214 -19.57 -1.68 -5.82
C HIS A 214 -18.41 -0.94 -5.14
N THR A 215 -17.22 -1.01 -5.74
CA THR A 215 -16.00 -0.35 -5.24
C THR A 215 -15.42 0.63 -6.29
N SER A 216 -14.26 1.21 -6.00
CA SER A 216 -13.56 2.08 -6.94
C SER A 216 -13.02 1.30 -8.14
N ARG A 217 -12.85 1.97 -9.29
CA ARG A 217 -12.26 1.38 -10.51
C ARG A 217 -10.93 0.69 -10.21
N SER A 218 -10.09 1.32 -9.41
CA SER A 218 -8.76 0.82 -9.03
C SER A 218 -8.85 -0.45 -8.19
N ALA A 219 -9.82 -0.54 -7.27
CA ALA A 219 -10.09 -1.77 -6.52
C ALA A 219 -10.58 -2.89 -7.43
N LEU A 220 -11.42 -2.62 -8.43
CA LEU A 220 -11.86 -3.62 -9.40
C LEU A 220 -10.69 -4.16 -10.24
N ILE A 221 -9.83 -3.28 -10.76
CA ILE A 221 -8.61 -3.68 -11.48
C ILE A 221 -7.70 -4.51 -10.57
N ALA A 222 -7.54 -4.09 -9.32
CA ALA A 222 -6.72 -4.80 -8.34
C ALA A 222 -7.28 -6.19 -7.98
N ILE A 223 -8.59 -6.33 -7.83
CA ILE A 223 -9.27 -7.63 -7.63
C ILE A 223 -8.99 -8.52 -8.83
N ALA A 224 -9.29 -8.04 -10.05
CA ALA A 224 -9.13 -8.82 -11.27
C ALA A 224 -7.68 -9.27 -11.47
N GLY A 225 -6.72 -8.35 -11.33
CA GLY A 225 -5.30 -8.68 -11.46
C GLY A 225 -4.80 -9.64 -10.37
N SER A 226 -5.34 -9.55 -9.15
CA SER A 226 -5.00 -10.49 -8.06
C SER A 226 -5.59 -11.87 -8.28
N MET A 227 -6.81 -11.96 -8.82
CA MET A 227 -7.42 -13.23 -9.22
C MET A 227 -6.62 -13.88 -10.36
N LEU A 228 -6.19 -13.10 -11.36
CA LEU A 228 -5.31 -13.60 -12.43
C LEU A 228 -3.96 -14.07 -11.86
N PHE A 229 -3.35 -13.29 -10.97
CA PHE A 229 -2.11 -13.66 -10.28
C PHE A 229 -2.25 -15.00 -9.53
N LEU A 230 -3.35 -15.20 -8.80
CA LEU A 230 -3.64 -16.45 -8.11
C LEU A 230 -3.87 -17.60 -9.09
N ALA A 231 -4.65 -17.37 -10.15
CA ALA A 231 -4.90 -18.34 -11.20
C ALA A 231 -3.58 -18.85 -11.81
N PHE A 232 -2.70 -17.95 -12.24
CA PHE A 232 -1.38 -18.30 -12.76
C PHE A 232 -0.51 -19.01 -11.73
N SER A 233 -0.56 -18.60 -10.47
CA SER A 233 0.17 -19.25 -9.39
C SER A 233 -0.30 -20.69 -9.16
N PHE A 234 -1.62 -20.93 -9.17
CA PHE A 234 -2.20 -22.28 -9.08
C PHE A 234 -1.88 -23.13 -10.29
N VAL A 235 -1.93 -22.56 -11.50
CA VAL A 235 -1.46 -23.23 -12.72
C VAL A 235 0.00 -23.64 -12.58
N GLY A 236 0.86 -22.77 -12.05
CA GLY A 236 2.27 -23.10 -11.79
C GLY A 236 2.46 -24.29 -10.84
N ILE A 237 1.56 -24.46 -9.86
CA ILE A 237 1.51 -25.65 -8.99
C ILE A 237 0.98 -26.87 -9.77
N MET A 238 -0.11 -26.70 -10.52
CA MET A 238 -0.88 -27.77 -11.17
C MET A 238 -0.23 -28.31 -12.45
N VAL A 239 0.50 -27.52 -13.23
CA VAL A 239 1.23 -27.98 -14.43
C VAL A 239 2.23 -29.07 -14.08
N LYS A 240 2.78 -29.06 -12.85
CA LYS A 240 3.63 -30.13 -12.33
C LYS A 240 2.87 -31.39 -11.91
N ILE A 241 1.56 -31.33 -11.78
CA ILE A 241 0.70 -32.43 -11.31
C ILE A 241 -0.07 -33.05 -12.49
N ALA A 242 -0.65 -32.23 -13.38
CA ALA A 242 -1.32 -32.69 -14.59
C ALA A 242 -1.54 -31.55 -15.60
N LYS A 243 -0.72 -31.51 -16.66
CA LYS A 243 -0.75 -30.50 -17.73
C LYS A 243 -2.14 -30.30 -18.37
N ARG A 244 -2.93 -31.37 -18.53
CA ARG A 244 -4.27 -31.34 -19.17
C ARG A 244 -5.31 -30.52 -18.40
N TRP A 245 -5.30 -30.55 -17.07
CA TRP A 245 -6.29 -29.84 -16.24
C TRP A 245 -6.01 -28.34 -16.12
N SER A 246 -4.75 -27.92 -16.33
CA SER A 246 -4.36 -26.52 -16.21
C SER A 246 -5.05 -25.61 -17.23
N ILE A 247 -5.20 -26.07 -18.47
CA ILE A 247 -5.87 -25.31 -19.54
C ILE A 247 -7.37 -25.14 -19.20
N LEU A 248 -8.04 -26.21 -18.79
CA LEU A 248 -9.47 -26.17 -18.44
C LEU A 248 -9.75 -25.17 -17.30
N ILE A 249 -8.92 -25.20 -16.25
CA ILE A 249 -9.07 -24.29 -15.10
C ILE A 249 -8.86 -22.84 -15.51
N ILE A 250 -7.85 -22.55 -16.35
CA ILE A 250 -7.64 -21.20 -16.90
C ILE A 250 -8.85 -20.75 -17.72
N SER A 251 -9.35 -21.61 -18.60
CA SER A 251 -10.52 -21.29 -19.44
C SER A 251 -11.76 -21.01 -18.59
N LEU A 252 -12.01 -21.78 -17.53
CA LEU A 252 -13.13 -21.55 -16.61
C LEU A 252 -12.95 -20.25 -15.81
N LEU A 253 -11.73 -19.93 -15.38
CA LEU A 253 -11.42 -18.66 -14.71
C LEU A 253 -11.63 -17.46 -15.65
N ILE A 254 -11.14 -17.51 -16.88
CA ILE A 254 -11.38 -16.46 -17.89
C ILE A 254 -12.87 -16.32 -18.18
N LEU A 255 -13.59 -17.44 -18.32
CA LEU A 255 -15.03 -17.43 -18.58
C LEU A 255 -15.82 -16.83 -17.39
N SER A 256 -15.50 -17.23 -16.16
CA SER A 256 -16.14 -16.66 -14.96
C SER A 256 -15.88 -15.17 -14.81
N LEU A 257 -14.64 -14.71 -15.06
CA LEU A 257 -14.32 -13.29 -15.13
C LEU A 257 -15.17 -12.60 -16.21
N GLY A 258 -15.24 -13.17 -17.41
CA GLY A 258 -16.07 -12.67 -18.50
C GLY A 258 -17.56 -12.56 -18.13
N LEU A 259 -18.12 -13.57 -17.47
CA LEU A 259 -19.52 -13.56 -17.00
C LEU A 259 -19.78 -12.49 -15.94
N VAL A 260 -18.82 -12.25 -15.03
CA VAL A 260 -18.90 -11.14 -14.07
C VAL A 260 -18.93 -9.81 -14.82
N PHE A 261 -18.08 -9.62 -15.83
CA PHE A 261 -18.09 -8.40 -16.66
C PHE A 261 -19.39 -8.22 -17.44
N VAL A 262 -19.98 -9.29 -17.96
CA VAL A 262 -21.26 -9.21 -18.69
C VAL A 262 -22.42 -8.81 -17.77
N LYS A 263 -22.42 -9.29 -16.53
CA LYS A 263 -23.46 -9.00 -15.53
C LYS A 263 -23.21 -7.72 -14.73
N MET A 264 -22.14 -6.98 -15.01
CA MET A 264 -21.88 -5.70 -14.34
C MET A 264 -22.98 -4.70 -14.68
N ASP A 265 -23.40 -3.96 -13.65
CA ASP A 265 -24.28 -2.79 -13.80
C ASP A 265 -23.65 -1.76 -14.75
N ASP A 266 -24.50 -1.01 -15.46
CA ASP A 266 -24.06 -0.03 -16.46
C ASP A 266 -23.22 1.08 -15.82
N SER A 267 -23.46 1.39 -14.54
CA SER A 267 -22.61 2.29 -13.76
C SER A 267 -21.16 1.80 -13.65
N ILE A 268 -20.94 0.49 -13.54
CA ILE A 268 -19.60 -0.10 -13.47
C ILE A 268 -18.97 -0.13 -14.87
N LYS A 269 -19.77 -0.47 -15.91
CA LYS A 269 -19.30 -0.40 -17.30
C LYS A 269 -18.85 1.01 -17.67
N GLN A 270 -19.60 2.04 -17.27
CA GLN A 270 -19.23 3.45 -17.47
C GLN A 270 -17.92 3.82 -16.74
N ARG A 271 -17.71 3.31 -15.53
CA ARG A 271 -16.44 3.50 -14.81
C ARG A 271 -15.26 2.82 -15.52
N VAL A 272 -15.44 1.63 -16.09
CA VAL A 272 -14.38 0.93 -16.83
C VAL A 272 -14.14 1.58 -18.19
N SER A 273 -15.20 1.98 -18.90
CA SER A 273 -15.10 2.63 -20.21
C SER A 273 -14.40 3.98 -20.14
N SER A 274 -14.34 4.61 -18.97
CA SER A 274 -13.56 5.84 -18.76
C SER A 274 -12.06 5.70 -19.11
N ILE A 275 -11.52 4.47 -19.16
CA ILE A 275 -10.16 4.19 -19.68
C ILE A 275 -10.02 4.63 -21.14
N GLY A 276 -11.11 4.59 -21.92
CA GLY A 276 -11.15 5.10 -23.29
C GLY A 276 -10.82 6.59 -23.42
N HIS A 277 -10.94 7.37 -22.34
CA HIS A 277 -10.57 8.78 -22.32
C HIS A 277 -9.07 9.02 -22.01
N LEU A 278 -8.24 7.97 -21.92
CA LEU A 278 -6.80 8.15 -21.67
C LEU A 278 -6.13 8.98 -22.77
N HIS A 279 -6.52 8.81 -24.03
CA HIS A 279 -6.02 9.61 -25.14
C HIS A 279 -6.33 11.10 -24.95
N GLU A 280 -7.56 11.42 -24.54
CA GLU A 280 -8.00 12.78 -24.25
C GLU A 280 -7.24 13.37 -23.05
N LEU A 281 -7.02 12.57 -21.99
CA LEU A 281 -6.18 12.96 -20.85
C LEU A 281 -4.77 13.33 -21.29
N VAL A 282 -4.12 12.49 -22.08
CA VAL A 282 -2.75 12.72 -22.59
C VAL A 282 -2.72 13.97 -23.47
N TYR A 283 -3.70 14.13 -24.36
CA TYR A 283 -3.80 15.29 -25.24
C TYR A 283 -3.95 16.61 -24.45
N ILE A 284 -4.91 16.67 -23.52
CA ILE A 284 -5.12 17.86 -22.69
C ILE A 284 -3.89 18.13 -21.83
N TYR A 285 -3.30 17.10 -21.24
CA TYR A 285 -2.07 17.23 -20.46
C TYR A 285 -0.93 17.83 -21.30
N GLN A 286 -0.72 17.37 -22.54
CA GLN A 286 0.32 17.91 -23.43
C GLN A 286 0.07 19.39 -23.77
N LEU A 287 -1.17 19.77 -24.05
CA LEU A 287 -1.53 21.17 -24.30
C LEU A 287 -1.23 22.06 -23.09
N LEU A 288 -1.67 21.64 -21.91
CA LEU A 288 -1.43 22.36 -20.67
C LEU A 288 0.05 22.39 -20.31
N LEU A 289 0.81 21.35 -20.65
CA LEU A 289 2.25 21.31 -20.44
C LEU A 289 2.97 22.37 -21.27
N VAL A 290 2.65 22.49 -22.55
CA VAL A 290 3.20 23.54 -23.43
C VAL A 290 2.86 24.93 -22.89
N GLU A 291 1.61 25.14 -22.50
CA GLU A 291 1.17 26.42 -21.92
C GLU A 291 1.88 26.73 -20.60
N SER A 292 2.02 25.75 -19.71
CA SER A 292 2.74 25.93 -18.44
C SER A 292 4.20 26.31 -18.65
N ASN A 293 4.88 25.70 -19.63
CA ASN A 293 6.29 25.99 -19.91
C ASN A 293 6.48 27.44 -20.41
N LYS A 294 5.56 27.97 -21.22
CA LYS A 294 5.59 29.38 -21.64
C LYS A 294 5.47 30.33 -20.45
N ARG A 295 4.52 30.05 -19.54
CA ARG A 295 4.30 30.89 -18.35
C ARG A 295 5.44 30.81 -17.34
N LEU A 296 6.14 29.67 -17.29
CA LEU A 296 7.29 29.49 -16.41
C LEU A 296 8.46 30.44 -16.75
N GLU A 297 8.54 30.97 -17.96
CA GLU A 297 9.57 31.96 -18.36
C GLU A 297 9.49 33.27 -17.56
N HIS A 298 8.29 33.59 -17.05
CA HIS A 298 8.02 34.80 -16.26
C HIS A 298 7.60 34.49 -14.83
N TYR A 299 7.77 33.24 -14.38
CA TYR A 299 7.28 32.83 -13.07
C TYR A 299 8.24 33.24 -11.95
N GLU A 300 7.70 34.02 -11.01
CA GLU A 300 8.36 34.32 -9.75
C GLU A 300 7.73 33.50 -8.60
N PRO A 301 8.53 32.73 -7.84
CA PRO A 301 8.00 31.94 -6.74
C PRO A 301 7.36 32.81 -5.65
N THR A 302 6.04 32.69 -5.47
CA THR A 302 5.32 33.40 -4.39
C THR A 302 5.49 32.66 -3.06
N TYR A 303 5.79 33.32 -1.95
CA TYR A 303 5.87 32.64 -0.65
C TYR A 303 4.48 32.43 -0.02
N TYR A 304 4.14 31.19 0.34
CA TYR A 304 2.92 30.87 1.10
C TYR A 304 3.27 30.11 2.38
N PRO A 305 2.84 30.59 3.56
CA PRO A 305 3.04 29.86 4.81
C PRO A 305 2.13 28.63 4.85
N VAL A 306 2.72 27.44 4.82
CA VAL A 306 2.02 26.16 4.93
C VAL A 306 1.71 25.84 6.39
N ARG A 307 0.43 25.68 6.73
CA ARG A 307 0.00 25.14 8.03
C ARG A 307 -0.19 23.63 7.93
N LEU A 308 0.63 22.87 8.66
CA LEU A 308 0.62 21.40 8.61
C LEU A 308 -0.64 20.77 9.21
N TYR A 309 -1.10 21.31 10.33
CA TYR A 309 -2.18 20.78 11.16
C TYR A 309 -3.24 21.84 11.38
N SER A 310 -3.66 22.54 10.32
CA SER A 310 -4.89 23.34 10.40
C SER A 310 -6.04 22.40 10.77
N SER A 311 -6.94 22.84 11.66
CA SER A 311 -8.19 22.11 11.88
C SER A 311 -8.86 21.89 10.52
N ASN A 312 -9.40 20.69 10.29
CA ASN A 312 -10.22 20.39 9.11
C ASN A 312 -11.57 21.14 9.15
N ASP A 313 -11.63 22.35 9.74
CA ASP A 313 -12.78 23.24 9.73
C ASP A 313 -12.99 23.80 8.33
N THR A 314 -13.46 22.91 7.47
CA THR A 314 -14.07 23.21 6.18
C THR A 314 -15.46 23.83 6.35
N SER A 315 -15.97 23.86 7.59
CA SER A 315 -17.18 24.55 8.03
C SER A 315 -17.15 26.05 7.72
N ASP A 316 -15.97 26.67 7.71
CA ASP A 316 -15.81 28.12 7.52
C ASP A 316 -15.78 28.56 6.04
N ILE A 317 -15.67 27.62 5.08
CA ILE A 317 -15.63 27.99 3.65
C ILE A 317 -16.75 27.31 2.88
N SER A 318 -17.87 28.00 2.76
CA SER A 318 -19.02 27.52 1.99
C SER A 318 -18.62 27.15 0.55
N PRO A 319 -19.31 26.20 -0.11
CA PRO A 319 -19.10 25.89 -1.53
C PRO A 319 -19.13 27.13 -2.43
N ASP A 320 -19.93 28.15 -2.06
CA ASP A 320 -20.01 29.42 -2.77
C ASP A 320 -18.79 30.30 -2.55
N GLN A 321 -18.22 30.34 -1.34
CA GLN A 321 -16.94 31.00 -1.12
C GLN A 321 -15.84 30.30 -1.92
N ASN A 322 -15.86 28.98 -1.97
CA ASN A 322 -14.96 28.18 -2.78
C ASN A 322 -15.02 28.58 -4.27
N LYS A 323 -16.24 28.62 -4.82
CA LYS A 323 -16.52 29.10 -6.18
C LYS A 323 -16.06 30.54 -6.38
N LYS A 324 -16.34 31.43 -5.43
CA LYS A 324 -15.93 32.84 -5.46
C LYS A 324 -14.41 33.00 -5.43
N TYR A 325 -13.69 32.15 -4.70
CA TYR A 325 -12.23 32.10 -4.70
C TYR A 325 -11.69 31.61 -6.04
N TYR A 326 -12.25 30.56 -6.65
CA TYR A 326 -11.87 30.15 -8.01
C TYR A 326 -12.06 31.25 -9.02
N THR A 327 -13.25 31.86 -8.99
CA THR A 327 -13.58 32.96 -9.89
C THR A 327 -12.64 34.14 -9.66
N LYS A 328 -12.37 34.52 -8.41
CA LYS A 328 -11.51 35.66 -8.09
C LYS A 328 -10.03 35.41 -8.42
N SER A 329 -9.43 34.30 -7.99
CA SER A 329 -8.01 34.01 -8.32
C SER A 329 -7.80 33.86 -9.83
N TYR A 330 -8.79 33.33 -10.55
CA TYR A 330 -8.76 33.26 -12.00
C TYR A 330 -8.90 34.63 -12.67
N GLN A 331 -9.85 35.45 -12.19
CA GLN A 331 -10.07 36.82 -12.63
C GLN A 331 -8.85 37.72 -12.36
N ASP A 332 -8.25 37.65 -11.18
CA ASP A 332 -7.08 38.43 -10.79
C ASP A 332 -5.88 38.11 -11.71
N LEU A 333 -5.66 36.83 -12.06
CA LEU A 333 -4.57 36.45 -12.96
C LEU A 333 -4.80 36.85 -14.40
N LEU A 334 -6.05 36.81 -14.85
CA LEU A 334 -6.44 37.30 -16.16
C LEU A 334 -6.28 38.82 -16.28
N THR A 335 -6.56 39.54 -15.19
CA THR A 335 -6.33 40.98 -15.07
C THR A 335 -4.84 41.30 -15.13
N GLN A 336 -4.00 40.50 -14.45
CA GLN A 336 -2.54 40.64 -14.45
C GLN A 336 -1.88 40.29 -15.79
N THR A 337 -2.39 39.28 -16.49
CA THR A 337 -1.77 38.80 -17.75
C THR A 337 -2.15 39.62 -18.97
N ASN A 338 -3.32 40.29 -18.96
CA ASN A 338 -3.82 40.99 -20.15
C ASN A 338 -4.17 42.46 -19.92
N GLY A 339 -4.09 42.98 -18.69
CA GLY A 339 -4.55 44.34 -18.35
C GLY A 339 -6.04 44.58 -18.63
N ARG A 340 -6.81 43.51 -18.91
CA ARG A 340 -8.23 43.56 -19.23
C ARG A 340 -9.06 43.41 -17.97
N ASP A 341 -10.21 44.08 -17.94
CA ASP A 341 -11.18 43.91 -16.88
C ASP A 341 -11.67 42.44 -16.86
N PRO A 342 -11.64 41.75 -15.71
CA PRO A 342 -12.05 40.35 -15.60
C PRO A 342 -13.51 40.09 -16.00
N SER A 343 -14.35 41.12 -16.07
CA SER A 343 -15.71 41.03 -16.60
C SER A 343 -15.79 40.93 -18.13
N GLU A 344 -14.72 41.26 -18.85
CA GLU A 344 -14.67 41.26 -20.32
C GLU A 344 -14.23 39.92 -20.92
N ILE A 345 -13.77 38.98 -20.09
CA ILE A 345 -13.15 37.74 -20.57
C ILE A 345 -14.24 36.70 -20.77
N LYS A 346 -14.49 36.41 -22.05
CA LYS A 346 -15.51 35.44 -22.44
C LYS A 346 -14.94 34.04 -22.24
N LEU A 347 -15.80 33.06 -21.95
CA LEU A 347 -15.39 31.65 -21.92
C LEU A 347 -14.63 31.26 -23.21
N THR A 348 -15.01 31.83 -24.36
CA THR A 348 -14.36 31.62 -25.66
C THR A 348 -12.88 32.03 -25.72
N ASP A 349 -12.42 32.88 -24.80
CA ASP A 349 -11.04 33.34 -24.71
C ASP A 349 -10.16 32.36 -23.90
N LEU A 350 -10.79 31.37 -23.24
CA LEU A 350 -10.08 30.27 -22.60
C LEU A 350 -9.43 29.38 -23.66
N PRO A 351 -8.25 28.81 -23.39
CA PRO A 351 -7.71 27.74 -24.22
C PRO A 351 -8.81 26.69 -24.43
N VAL A 352 -9.13 26.40 -25.70
CA VAL A 352 -10.14 25.42 -26.14
C VAL A 352 -10.26 24.16 -25.26
N PRO A 353 -9.17 23.53 -24.75
CA PRO A 353 -9.29 22.38 -23.84
C PRO A 353 -9.99 22.66 -22.50
N ILE A 354 -9.95 23.88 -21.95
CA ILE A 354 -10.59 24.21 -20.67
C ILE A 354 -12.11 24.34 -20.85
N ASN A 355 -12.57 24.93 -21.95
CA ASN A 355 -14.01 25.00 -22.26
C ASN A 355 -14.62 23.62 -22.43
N HIS A 356 -13.94 22.72 -23.15
CA HIS A 356 -14.39 21.35 -23.32
C HIS A 356 -14.52 20.60 -21.97
N LEU A 357 -13.60 20.86 -21.03
CA LEU A 357 -13.66 20.31 -19.67
C LEU A 357 -14.77 20.93 -18.82
N ILE A 358 -15.05 22.22 -18.97
CA ILE A 358 -16.14 22.90 -18.28
C ILE A 358 -17.49 22.41 -18.81
N GLU A 359 -17.66 22.36 -20.13
CA GLU A 359 -18.87 21.86 -20.79
C GLU A 359 -19.16 20.41 -20.41
N ARG A 360 -18.14 19.54 -20.46
CA ARG A 360 -18.29 18.15 -19.97
C ARG A 360 -18.43 18.06 -18.46
N GLY A 361 -17.76 18.90 -17.68
CA GLY A 361 -17.88 18.90 -16.23
C GLY A 361 -19.25 19.34 -15.74
N ASN A 362 -19.93 20.20 -16.50
CA ASN A 362 -21.33 20.54 -16.28
C ASN A 362 -22.27 19.37 -16.61
N ALA A 363 -21.88 18.48 -17.53
CA ALA A 363 -22.61 17.25 -17.85
C ALA A 363 -22.29 16.09 -16.89
N ASP A 364 -21.05 15.97 -16.44
CA ASP A 364 -20.55 14.92 -15.54
C ASP A 364 -19.46 15.48 -14.60
N HIS A 365 -19.90 15.93 -13.43
CA HIS A 365 -19.02 16.49 -12.40
C HIS A 365 -17.96 15.50 -11.90
N GLN A 366 -18.30 14.20 -11.82
CA GLN A 366 -17.36 13.17 -11.35
C GLN A 366 -16.22 12.95 -12.35
N PHE A 367 -16.55 12.96 -13.65
CA PHE A 367 -15.55 12.88 -14.71
C PHE A 367 -14.58 14.06 -14.63
N ALA A 368 -15.08 15.29 -14.57
CA ALA A 368 -14.23 16.48 -14.51
C ALA A 368 -13.33 16.50 -13.27
N TYR A 369 -13.85 16.13 -12.10
CA TYR A 369 -13.05 16.05 -10.88
C TYR A 369 -11.94 14.99 -10.98
N GLY A 370 -12.28 13.79 -11.45
CA GLY A 370 -11.29 12.71 -11.66
C GLY A 370 -10.23 13.10 -12.69
N PHE A 371 -10.63 13.75 -13.77
CA PHE A 371 -9.76 14.21 -14.84
C PHE A 371 -8.79 15.30 -14.37
N SER A 372 -9.32 16.32 -13.67
CA SER A 372 -8.51 17.38 -13.05
C SER A 372 -7.49 16.82 -12.06
N THR A 373 -7.91 15.87 -11.21
CA THR A 373 -7.02 15.20 -10.24
C THR A 373 -5.87 14.44 -10.93
N MET A 374 -6.14 13.81 -12.08
CA MET A 374 -5.11 13.13 -12.86
C MET A 374 -4.11 14.12 -13.48
N ILE A 375 -4.58 15.21 -14.09
CA ILE A 375 -3.71 16.27 -14.64
C ILE A 375 -2.85 16.90 -13.53
N TRP A 376 -3.48 17.21 -12.39
CA TRP A 376 -2.81 17.75 -11.22
C TRP A 376 -1.62 16.85 -10.83
N ARG A 377 -1.81 15.53 -10.70
CA ARG A 377 -0.69 14.61 -10.39
C ARG A 377 0.37 14.52 -11.46
N LEU A 378 -0.01 14.52 -12.74
CA LEU A 378 0.97 14.50 -13.82
C LEU A 378 1.91 15.70 -13.74
N PHE A 379 1.40 16.90 -13.46
CA PHE A 379 2.24 18.07 -13.25
C PHE A 379 3.16 17.96 -12.04
N LEU A 380 2.66 17.48 -10.90
CA LEU A 380 3.51 17.23 -9.73
C LEU A 380 4.66 16.30 -10.06
N TRP A 381 4.39 15.23 -10.81
CA TRP A 381 5.41 14.27 -11.17
C TRP A 381 6.43 14.82 -12.15
N THR A 382 5.98 15.59 -13.15
CA THR A 382 6.91 16.25 -14.07
C THR A 382 7.81 17.22 -13.31
N ASP A 383 7.25 18.02 -12.40
CA ASP A 383 8.05 18.93 -11.57
C ASP A 383 9.02 18.16 -10.65
N MET A 384 8.59 17.05 -10.06
CA MET A 384 9.48 16.19 -9.24
C MET A 384 10.60 15.53 -10.06
N LEU A 385 10.32 15.14 -11.30
CA LEU A 385 11.32 14.54 -12.20
C LEU A 385 12.32 15.59 -12.69
N ASP A 386 11.85 16.79 -13.02
CA ASP A 386 12.71 17.92 -13.38
C ASP A 386 13.62 18.30 -12.19
N ASP A 387 13.06 18.45 -11.00
CA ASP A 387 13.80 18.68 -9.75
C ASP A 387 14.86 17.59 -9.48
N LEU A 388 14.50 16.31 -9.69
CA LEU A 388 15.42 15.18 -9.51
C LEU A 388 16.55 15.22 -10.55
N LYS A 389 16.23 15.54 -11.81
CA LYS A 389 17.22 15.68 -12.87
C LYS A 389 18.21 16.80 -12.54
N ASP A 390 17.70 17.96 -12.13
CA ASP A 390 18.52 19.09 -11.72
C ASP A 390 19.38 18.74 -10.50
N LEU A 391 18.81 18.03 -9.51
CA LEU A 391 19.55 17.56 -8.34
C LEU A 391 20.72 16.64 -8.72
N VAL A 392 20.50 15.70 -9.64
CA VAL A 392 21.54 14.79 -10.14
C VAL A 392 22.66 15.56 -10.85
N LEU A 393 22.30 16.55 -11.67
CA LEU A 393 23.27 17.35 -12.42
C LEU A 393 24.08 18.29 -11.53
N GLN A 394 23.43 18.95 -10.56
CA GLN A 394 24.05 19.99 -9.74
C GLN A 394 24.73 19.42 -8.47
N ASN A 395 24.20 18.35 -7.89
CA ASN A 395 24.73 17.76 -6.65
C ASN A 395 24.54 16.24 -6.61
N PRO A 396 25.43 15.48 -7.28
CA PRO A 396 25.35 14.02 -7.34
C PRO A 396 25.31 13.35 -5.97
N MET A 397 26.03 13.88 -4.97
CA MET A 397 26.01 13.33 -3.60
C MET A 397 24.65 13.51 -2.93
N LYS A 398 24.02 14.67 -3.10
CA LYS A 398 22.65 14.90 -2.60
C LYS A 398 21.63 14.03 -3.33
N SER A 399 21.86 13.67 -4.59
CA SER A 399 20.99 12.74 -5.33
C SER A 399 20.91 11.34 -4.73
N ILE A 400 21.95 10.89 -4.00
CA ILE A 400 21.94 9.60 -3.30
C ILE A 400 20.91 9.62 -2.18
N ILE A 401 20.87 10.70 -1.41
CA ILE A 401 20.01 10.86 -0.23
C ILE A 401 18.67 11.52 -0.54
N GLY A 402 18.50 12.17 -1.70
CA GLY A 402 17.29 12.88 -2.12
C GLY A 402 17.08 14.24 -1.44
N PHE A 403 15.92 14.85 -1.69
CA PHE A 403 15.54 16.11 -1.06
C PHE A 403 15.32 15.97 0.44
N ASP A 404 15.49 17.07 1.18
CA ASP A 404 15.36 17.09 2.63
C ASP A 404 13.93 16.74 3.05
N PHE A 405 13.80 16.00 4.16
CA PHE A 405 12.49 15.78 4.78
C PHE A 405 12.00 17.13 5.31
N GLY A 406 10.72 17.42 5.16
CA GLY A 406 10.19 18.73 5.53
C GLY A 406 10.20 19.79 4.42
N LYS A 407 11.05 19.69 3.39
CA LYS A 407 11.04 20.67 2.30
C LYS A 407 9.73 20.58 1.53
N VAL A 408 8.90 21.62 1.49
CA VAL A 408 7.63 21.59 0.75
C VAL A 408 7.88 21.33 -0.74
N LEU A 409 7.20 20.33 -1.32
CA LEU A 409 7.12 20.17 -2.77
C LEU A 409 6.10 21.16 -3.33
N ARG A 410 6.54 21.98 -4.28
CA ARG A 410 5.70 22.97 -4.96
C ARG A 410 5.72 22.73 -6.45
N SER A 411 4.55 22.54 -7.03
CA SER A 411 4.44 22.36 -8.47
C SER A 411 4.39 23.73 -9.15
N LYS A 412 5.51 24.16 -9.72
CA LYS A 412 5.60 25.44 -10.46
C LYS A 412 4.59 25.48 -11.59
N ARG A 413 4.38 24.34 -12.28
CA ARG A 413 3.41 24.21 -13.38
C ARG A 413 1.97 24.38 -12.91
N GLN A 414 1.61 23.83 -11.76
CA GLN A 414 0.28 24.04 -11.19
C GLN A 414 0.06 25.49 -10.75
N GLU A 415 1.09 26.15 -10.22
CA GLU A 415 0.99 27.54 -9.80
C GLU A 415 0.77 28.49 -10.99
N VAL A 416 1.55 28.37 -12.07
CA VAL A 416 1.37 29.22 -13.26
C VAL A 416 0.08 28.95 -14.03
N LEU A 417 -0.48 27.74 -13.91
CA LEU A 417 -1.77 27.38 -14.48
C LEU A 417 -2.94 27.66 -13.53
N ILE A 418 -2.68 28.15 -12.31
CA ILE A 418 -3.69 28.34 -11.26
C ILE A 418 -4.48 27.05 -10.96
N MET A 419 -3.86 25.90 -11.16
CA MET A 419 -4.39 24.60 -10.79
C MET A 419 -4.02 24.23 -9.35
N ALA A 420 -3.02 24.91 -8.81
CA ALA A 420 -2.66 24.83 -7.40
C ALA A 420 -3.73 25.58 -6.58
N PHE A 421 -4.37 24.90 -5.64
CA PHE A 421 -5.22 25.51 -4.62
C PHE A 421 -4.29 25.98 -3.49
N PRO A 422 -3.96 27.28 -3.37
CA PRO A 422 -2.90 27.72 -2.47
C PRO A 422 -3.31 27.69 -0.99
N GLU A 423 -4.61 27.66 -0.68
CA GLU A 423 -5.11 27.90 0.69
C GLU A 423 -5.77 26.70 1.39
N ARG A 424 -6.16 25.64 0.67
CA ARG A 424 -7.06 24.61 1.25
C ARG A 424 -6.37 23.42 1.88
N THR A 425 -5.21 23.05 1.38
CA THR A 425 -4.39 22.02 1.98
C THR A 425 -2.96 22.52 1.83
N GLY A 426 -2.25 22.74 2.94
CA GLY A 426 -0.81 23.08 2.93
C GLY A 426 0.07 21.96 2.34
N TRP A 427 -0.49 21.15 1.46
CA TRP A 427 -0.13 19.79 1.14
C TRP A 427 -0.61 19.52 -0.28
N GLN A 428 0.28 19.71 -1.25
CA GLN A 428 0.06 19.30 -2.63
C GLN A 428 0.89 18.06 -2.98
N GLU A 429 1.51 17.41 -1.99
CA GLU A 429 2.40 16.30 -2.27
C GLU A 429 1.59 15.04 -2.58
N PRO A 430 1.94 14.25 -3.61
CA PRO A 430 1.33 12.96 -3.86
C PRO A 430 1.77 11.99 -2.78
N HIS A 431 1.07 12.05 -1.63
CA HIS A 431 1.34 11.26 -0.46
C HIS A 431 1.35 9.77 -0.84
N ASN A 432 2.41 9.09 -0.46
CA ASN A 432 2.68 7.69 -0.77
C ASN A 432 3.11 7.39 -2.21
N SER A 433 3.36 8.32 -3.13
CA SER A 433 3.83 7.90 -4.47
C SER A 433 5.24 7.27 -4.46
N ILE A 434 5.47 6.27 -5.32
CA ILE A 434 6.81 5.68 -5.55
C ILE A 434 7.80 6.79 -5.91
N LEU A 435 7.37 7.70 -6.78
CA LEU A 435 8.17 8.87 -7.17
C LEU A 435 8.45 9.79 -5.97
N HIS A 436 7.53 9.94 -5.02
CA HIS A 436 7.77 10.72 -3.80
C HIS A 436 8.79 10.08 -2.87
N VAL A 437 8.77 8.76 -2.73
CA VAL A 437 9.83 8.04 -2.01
C VAL A 437 11.19 8.29 -2.68
N ILE A 438 11.28 8.17 -4.00
CA ILE A 438 12.52 8.45 -4.75
C ILE A 438 12.92 9.93 -4.62
N TYR A 439 11.97 10.86 -4.73
CA TYR A 439 12.21 12.29 -4.57
C TYR A 439 12.78 12.62 -3.19
N ARG A 440 12.20 12.03 -2.14
CA ARG A 440 12.57 12.27 -0.74
C ARG A 440 13.77 11.50 -0.27
N SER A 441 14.13 10.39 -0.88
CA SER A 441 15.27 9.56 -0.41
C SER A 441 16.31 9.27 -1.49
N GLY A 442 16.14 9.83 -2.68
CA GLY A 442 17.07 9.69 -3.78
C GLY A 442 17.24 8.24 -4.21
N PHE A 443 18.48 7.89 -4.55
CA PHE A 443 18.84 6.51 -4.89
C PHE A 443 18.57 5.52 -3.75
N THR A 444 18.65 5.92 -2.47
CA THR A 444 18.35 5.00 -1.36
C THR A 444 16.89 4.53 -1.36
N GLY A 445 15.94 5.41 -1.74
CA GLY A 445 14.54 5.05 -1.91
C GLY A 445 14.31 4.05 -3.02
N PHE A 446 14.98 4.27 -4.15
CA PHE A 446 14.95 3.33 -5.27
C PHE A 446 15.47 1.94 -4.87
N LEU A 447 16.62 1.86 -4.18
CA LEU A 447 17.15 0.60 -3.65
C LEU A 447 16.17 -0.08 -2.70
N PHE A 448 15.48 0.69 -1.85
CA PHE A 448 14.46 0.17 -0.96
C PHE A 448 13.28 -0.45 -1.72
N ILE A 449 12.77 0.22 -2.76
CA ILE A 449 11.71 -0.31 -3.63
C ILE A 449 12.17 -1.60 -4.33
N CYS A 450 13.40 -1.62 -4.88
CA CYS A 450 13.97 -2.81 -5.50
C CYS A 450 14.10 -3.98 -4.50
N LEU A 451 14.55 -3.70 -3.27
CA LEU A 451 14.65 -4.69 -2.20
C LEU A 451 13.28 -5.27 -1.85
N PHE A 452 12.25 -4.43 -1.76
CA PHE A 452 10.88 -4.88 -1.53
C PHE A 452 10.38 -5.80 -2.65
N CYS A 453 10.53 -5.39 -3.91
CA CYS A 453 10.16 -6.20 -5.08
C CYS A 453 10.91 -7.55 -5.09
N TRP A 454 12.20 -7.54 -4.79
CA TRP A 454 13.01 -8.75 -4.68
C TRP A 454 12.49 -9.68 -3.57
N LEU A 455 12.16 -9.14 -2.39
CA LEU A 455 11.63 -9.91 -1.28
C LEU A 455 10.28 -10.55 -1.63
N PHE A 456 9.38 -9.79 -2.28
CA PHE A 456 8.10 -10.28 -2.75
C PHE A 456 8.27 -11.44 -3.75
N ILE A 457 9.09 -11.27 -4.79
CA ILE A 457 9.38 -12.31 -5.79
C ILE A 457 10.01 -13.54 -5.15
N ARG A 458 10.97 -13.36 -4.23
CA ARG A 458 11.61 -14.46 -3.51
C ARG A 458 10.59 -15.25 -2.69
N THR A 459 9.69 -14.55 -2.00
CA THR A 459 8.64 -15.14 -1.17
C THR A 459 7.63 -15.92 -2.02
N LEU A 460 7.25 -15.38 -3.19
CA LEU A 460 6.44 -16.07 -4.19
C LEU A 460 7.12 -17.35 -4.70
N LYS A 461 8.40 -17.27 -5.09
CA LYS A 461 9.17 -18.45 -5.54
C LYS A 461 9.20 -19.54 -4.47
N LEU A 462 9.34 -19.18 -3.19
CA LEU A 462 9.31 -20.12 -2.08
C LEU A 462 7.93 -20.77 -1.91
N ALA A 463 6.86 -19.97 -1.93
CA ALA A 463 5.49 -20.47 -1.83
C ALA A 463 5.15 -21.44 -2.97
N LEU A 464 5.51 -21.10 -4.22
CA LEU A 464 5.33 -21.96 -5.39
C LEU A 464 6.15 -23.24 -5.29
N LYS A 465 7.43 -23.15 -4.92
CA LYS A 465 8.32 -24.32 -4.78
C LYS A 465 7.80 -25.30 -3.72
N ARG A 466 7.24 -24.80 -2.63
CA ARG A 466 6.68 -25.61 -1.53
C ARG A 466 5.19 -25.90 -1.66
N ARG A 467 4.53 -25.42 -2.72
CA ARG A 467 3.09 -25.58 -2.97
C ARG A 467 2.22 -25.10 -1.80
N LEU A 468 2.60 -23.98 -1.18
CA LEU A 468 1.92 -23.43 -0.01
C LEU A 468 0.68 -22.64 -0.43
N ILE A 469 -0.47 -23.31 -0.54
CA ILE A 469 -1.74 -22.71 -0.97
C ILE A 469 -2.10 -21.49 -0.10
N ALA A 470 -2.05 -21.63 1.22
CA ALA A 470 -2.31 -20.51 2.13
C ALA A 470 -1.33 -19.34 1.93
N GLY A 471 -0.07 -19.64 1.60
CA GLY A 471 0.94 -18.62 1.29
C GLY A 471 0.62 -17.87 0.00
N LEU A 472 0.07 -18.56 -1.01
CA LEU A 472 -0.37 -17.91 -2.24
C LEU A 472 -1.55 -16.97 -2.01
N PHE A 473 -2.54 -17.35 -1.19
CA PHE A 473 -3.64 -16.44 -0.84
C PHE A 473 -3.14 -15.18 -0.15
N LEU A 474 -2.26 -15.32 0.86
CA LEU A 474 -1.64 -14.16 1.53
C LEU A 474 -0.84 -13.27 0.55
N LEU A 475 -0.11 -13.88 -0.39
CA LEU A 475 0.57 -13.14 -1.47
C LEU A 475 -0.42 -12.46 -2.43
N GLY A 476 -1.57 -13.07 -2.71
CA GLY A 476 -2.65 -12.46 -3.49
C GLY A 476 -3.23 -11.23 -2.81
N ALA A 477 -3.37 -11.25 -1.48
CA ALA A 477 -3.76 -10.08 -0.69
C ALA A 477 -2.73 -8.94 -0.78
N CYS A 478 -1.43 -9.28 -0.73
CA CYS A 478 -0.35 -8.31 -0.89
C CYS A 478 -0.31 -7.75 -2.33
N PHE A 479 -0.48 -8.61 -3.33
CA PHE A 479 -0.52 -8.24 -4.74
C PHE A 479 -1.70 -7.31 -5.05
N TYR A 480 -2.86 -7.54 -4.43
CA TYR A 480 -4.00 -6.63 -4.49
C TYR A 480 -3.62 -5.23 -4.06
N TRP A 481 -2.99 -5.07 -2.91
CA TRP A 481 -2.61 -3.73 -2.44
C TRP A 481 -1.57 -3.06 -3.32
N ILE A 482 -0.61 -3.82 -3.86
CA ILE A 482 0.35 -3.30 -4.83
C ILE A 482 -0.39 -2.78 -6.07
N LEU A 483 -1.25 -3.61 -6.66
CA LEU A 483 -1.96 -3.24 -7.89
C LEU A 483 -2.99 -2.13 -7.66
N PHE A 484 -3.68 -2.15 -6.51
CA PHE A 484 -4.62 -1.10 -6.10
C PHE A 484 -3.93 0.25 -6.05
N SER A 485 -2.73 0.31 -5.47
CA SER A 485 -1.98 1.56 -5.32
C SER A 485 -1.39 2.03 -6.65
N LEU A 486 -0.94 1.11 -7.50
CA LEU A 486 -0.53 1.42 -8.86
C LEU A 486 -1.67 1.95 -9.73
N THR A 487 -2.93 1.64 -9.39
CA THR A 487 -4.13 1.98 -10.19
C THR A 487 -5.01 3.05 -9.57
N LEU A 488 -4.84 3.41 -8.29
CA LEU A 488 -5.64 4.44 -7.60
C LEU A 488 -5.49 5.76 -8.34
N VAL A 489 -4.26 6.27 -8.41
CA VAL A 489 -3.92 7.43 -9.21
C VAL A 489 -2.47 7.36 -9.69
N MET A 490 -2.16 6.31 -10.46
CA MET A 490 -0.84 5.93 -11.01
C MET A 490 0.30 5.89 -9.94
N PHE A 491 1.08 4.81 -9.85
CA PHE A 491 2.32 4.75 -9.05
C PHE A 491 2.26 5.17 -7.56
N GLU A 492 1.13 5.01 -6.87
CA GLU A 492 1.14 5.09 -5.41
C GLU A 492 1.74 3.82 -4.79
N LEU A 493 2.49 3.97 -3.70
CA LEU A 493 2.72 2.93 -2.71
C LEU A 493 1.42 2.70 -1.92
N PRO A 494 1.28 1.55 -1.26
CA PRO A 494 0.11 1.21 -0.46
C PRO A 494 -0.39 2.36 0.41
N TYR A 495 -1.50 2.97 -0.04
CA TYR A 495 -2.21 4.05 0.65
C TYR A 495 -2.54 3.66 2.10
N TYR A 496 -2.77 2.36 2.33
CA TYR A 496 -2.98 1.75 3.63
C TYR A 496 -1.70 1.05 4.11
N ALA A 497 -0.64 1.84 4.24
CA ALA A 497 0.72 1.37 4.48
C ALA A 497 0.80 0.42 5.69
N VAL A 498 0.18 0.77 6.82
CA VAL A 498 0.20 -0.06 8.03
C VAL A 498 -0.38 -1.45 7.80
N PHE A 499 -1.59 -1.52 7.20
CA PHE A 499 -2.25 -2.80 6.91
C PHE A 499 -1.41 -3.63 5.95
N PHE A 500 -0.95 -3.01 4.86
CA PHE A 500 -0.14 -3.66 3.84
C PHE A 500 1.16 -4.22 4.40
N TRP A 501 1.96 -3.38 5.08
CA TRP A 501 3.28 -3.78 5.58
C TRP A 501 3.15 -4.87 6.63
N SER A 502 2.19 -4.75 7.56
CA SER A 502 1.90 -5.79 8.56
C SER A 502 1.56 -7.12 7.89
N LEU A 503 0.65 -7.11 6.91
CA LEU A 503 0.26 -8.31 6.17
C LEU A 503 1.43 -8.91 5.38
N ALA A 504 2.26 -8.08 4.75
CA ALA A 504 3.47 -8.54 4.06
C ALA A 504 4.45 -9.22 5.04
N GLY A 505 4.65 -8.66 6.23
CA GLY A 505 5.44 -9.25 7.30
C GLY A 505 4.94 -10.63 7.74
N ILE A 506 3.63 -10.73 8.02
CA ILE A 506 2.95 -11.99 8.36
C ILE A 506 3.12 -13.01 7.22
N THR A 507 2.96 -12.57 5.96
CA THR A 507 3.06 -13.42 4.78
C THR A 507 4.46 -14.04 4.65
N VAL A 508 5.50 -13.22 4.81
CA VAL A 508 6.89 -13.66 4.75
C VAL A 508 7.21 -14.61 5.92
N ALA A 509 6.77 -14.28 7.13
CA ALA A 509 6.94 -15.14 8.30
C ALA A 509 6.29 -16.50 8.09
N TYR A 510 5.03 -16.49 7.62
CA TYR A 510 4.27 -17.70 7.35
C TYR A 510 4.96 -18.62 6.33
N ILE A 511 5.33 -18.08 5.17
CA ILE A 511 5.94 -18.88 4.11
C ILE A 511 7.29 -19.43 4.56
N ARG A 512 8.08 -18.65 5.30
CA ARG A 512 9.39 -19.09 5.79
C ARG A 512 9.26 -20.19 6.85
N GLY A 513 8.37 -20.02 7.83
CA GLY A 513 8.13 -21.06 8.84
C GLY A 513 7.67 -22.38 8.19
N ALA A 514 6.88 -22.31 7.13
CA ALA A 514 6.39 -23.49 6.42
C ALA A 514 7.48 -24.19 5.62
N VAL A 515 8.43 -23.42 5.06
CA VAL A 515 9.63 -23.98 4.43
C VAL A 515 10.51 -24.70 5.46
N ASN A 516 10.55 -24.22 6.71
CA ASN A 516 11.34 -24.76 7.80
C ASN A 516 10.68 -25.96 8.51
N GLY A 517 9.42 -26.27 8.19
CA GLY A 517 8.68 -27.34 8.86
C GLY A 517 8.05 -26.95 10.19
N GLU A 518 7.97 -25.66 10.53
CA GLU A 518 7.38 -25.17 11.79
C GLU A 518 5.85 -25.37 11.88
N TYR A 519 5.22 -25.77 10.76
CA TYR A 519 3.79 -26.09 10.67
C TYR A 519 3.49 -27.50 10.14
N ALA A 520 4.52 -28.33 9.96
CA ALA A 520 4.32 -29.76 9.74
C ALA A 520 3.88 -30.40 11.05
#